data_AF-A0A9P5ZZJ3-F1
#
_entry.id   AF-A0A9P5ZZJ3-F1
#
_cell.length_a   1.000
_cell.length_b   1.000
_cell.length_c   1.000
_cell.angle_alpha   90.00
_cell.angle_beta   90.00
_cell.angle_gamma   90.00
#
_symmetry.space_group_name_H-M   'P 1'
#
loop_
_entity.id
_entity.type
_entity.pdbx_description
1 polymer ?
#
loop_
_entity_poly.entity_id
_entity_poly.type
_entity_poly.pdbx_seq_one_letter_code
_entity_poly.pdbx_strand_id
1 'polypeptide(L)' 'YKGDKFLANIAANPRHYKNFTVKNGLITLCDNRQEILCVPDIVINGSNVCEIVINKVHSMLAQYTE' A
#
# COMPACT_ATOMS: atom_id res chain seq x y z
N TYR A 1 7.36 -2.97 4.55
CA TYR A 1 6.55 -4.20 4.58
C TYR A 1 6.97 -5.27 5.60
N LYS A 2 8.08 -5.15 6.36
CA LYS A 2 8.53 -6.23 7.28
C LYS A 2 7.51 -6.68 8.34
N GLY A 3 6.56 -5.82 8.72
CA GLY A 3 5.48 -6.18 9.67
C GLY A 3 4.35 -7.01 9.06
N ASP A 4 4.27 -7.11 7.73
CA ASP A 4 3.28 -7.90 7.01
C ASP A 4 4.01 -9.02 6.24
N LYS A 5 3.85 -10.27 6.68
CA LYS A 5 4.59 -11.42 6.12
C LYS A 5 4.27 -11.65 4.65
N PHE A 6 3.03 -11.39 4.23
CA PHE A 6 2.60 -11.61 2.85
C PHE A 6 3.18 -10.56 1.92
N LEU A 7 3.00 -9.29 2.27
CA LEU A 7 3.54 -8.18 1.49
C LEU A 7 5.08 -8.15 1.55
N ALA A 8 5.70 -8.58 2.65
CA ALA A 8 7.15 -8.76 2.72
C ALA A 8 7.66 -9.81 1.72
N ASN A 9 6.94 -10.93 1.54
CA ASN A 9 7.34 -11.95 0.58
C ASN A 9 7.16 -11.48 -0.87
N ILE A 10 6.09 -10.74 -1.16
CA ILE A 10 5.88 -10.11 -2.48
C ILE A 10 7.01 -9.12 -2.77
N ALA A 11 7.38 -8.27 -1.80
CA ALA A 11 8.48 -7.33 -1.96
C ALA A 11 9.83 -8.02 -2.21
N ALA A 12 10.07 -9.19 -1.59
CA ALA A 12 11.29 -9.96 -1.78
C ALA A 12 11.33 -10.69 -3.13
N ASN A 13 10.17 -11.20 -3.60
CA ASN A 13 10.08 -12.06 -4.77
C ASN A 13 8.96 -11.64 -5.75
N PRO A 14 8.96 -10.40 -6.28
CA PRO A 14 7.84 -9.87 -7.05
C PRO A 14 7.52 -10.70 -8.30
N ARG A 15 8.52 -11.34 -8.92
CA ARG A 15 8.35 -12.19 -10.11
C ARG A 15 7.45 -13.41 -9.90
N HIS A 16 7.28 -13.87 -8.66
CA HIS A 16 6.43 -15.03 -8.34
C HIS A 16 4.95 -14.65 -8.25
N TYR A 17 4.64 -13.36 -8.19
CA TYR A 17 3.31 -12.82 -7.97
C TYR A 17 2.86 -12.04 -9.20
N LYS A 18 2.36 -12.74 -10.22
CA LYS A 18 2.04 -12.17 -11.54
C LYS A 18 1.03 -11.01 -11.51
N ASN A 19 0.14 -10.98 -10.52
CA ASN A 19 -0.85 -9.92 -10.38
C ASN A 19 -0.34 -8.76 -9.51
N PHE A 20 0.87 -8.85 -8.95
CA PHE A 20 1.43 -7.81 -8.12
C PHE A 20 2.56 -7.07 -8.85
N THR A 21 2.58 -5.76 -8.69
CA THR A 21 3.67 -4.91 -9.17
C THR A 21 4.34 -4.27 -7.98
N VAL A 22 5.67 -4.19 -8.02
CA VAL A 22 6.46 -3.44 -7.04
C VAL A 22 7.15 -2.29 -7.77
N LYS A 23 6.74 -1.06 -7.47
CA LYS A 23 7.27 0.15 -8.12
C LYS A 23 7.50 1.23 -7.08
N ASN A 24 8.68 1.85 -7.09
CA ASN A 24 9.06 2.91 -6.14
C ASN A 24 8.88 2.51 -4.67
N GLY A 25 9.06 1.22 -4.34
CA GLY A 25 8.85 0.70 -2.99
C GLY A 25 7.38 0.54 -2.58
N LEU A 26 6.43 0.72 -3.51
CA LEU A 26 5.01 0.45 -3.31
C LEU A 26 4.64 -0.88 -3.95
N ILE A 27 3.79 -1.65 -3.28
CA ILE A 27 3.19 -2.88 -3.80
C ILE A 27 1.77 -2.55 -4.27
N THR A 28 1.43 -2.92 -5.50
CA THR A 28 0.09 -2.79 -6.05
C THR A 28 -0.41 -4.13 -6.57
N LEU A 29 -1.71 -4.39 -6.41
CA LEU A 29 -2.43 -5.52 -7.00
C LEU A 29 -3.12 -5.03 -8.28
N CYS A 30 -2.84 -5.69 -9.40
CA CYS A 30 -3.57 -5.53 -10.64
C CYS A 30 -4.75 -6.50 -10.63
N ASP A 31 -5.95 -5.97 -10.46
CA ASP A 31 -7.22 -6.71 -10.53
C ASP A 31 -8.16 -6.03 -11.52
N ASN A 32 -8.71 -6.77 -12.48
CA ASN A 32 -9.68 -6.24 -13.45
C ASN A 32 -9.26 -4.93 -14.16
N ARG A 33 -7.98 -4.80 -14.52
CA ARG A 33 -7.36 -3.57 -15.11
C ARG A 33 -7.31 -2.36 -14.18
N GLN A 34 -7.59 -2.55 -12.90
CA GLN A 34 -7.40 -1.55 -11.86
C GLN A 34 -6.13 -1.85 -11.07
N GLU A 35 -5.43 -0.79 -10.67
CA GLU A 35 -4.28 -0.88 -9.79
C GLU A 35 -4.71 -0.51 -8.37
N ILE A 36 -4.62 -1.47 -7.45
CA ILE A 36 -5.02 -1.34 -6.06
C ILE A 36 -3.77 -1.26 -5.19
N LEU A 37 -3.60 -0.17 -4.44
CA LEU A 37 -2.46 -0.03 -3.53
C LEU A 37 -2.59 -1.00 -2.35
N CYS A 38 -1.55 -1.81 -2.12
CA CYS A 38 -1.47 -2.69 -0.96
C CYS A 38 -0.86 -1.94 0.22
N VAL A 39 -1.71 -1.57 1.18
CA VAL A 39 -1.30 -0.96 2.45
C VAL A 39 -1.25 -2.06 3.52
N PRO A 40 -0.11 -2.25 4.21
CA PRO A 40 0.00 -3.26 5.26
C PRO A 40 -0.82 -2.84 6.48
N ASP A 41 -1.56 -3.79 7.06
CA ASP A 41 -2.24 -3.58 8.35
C ASP A 41 -1.25 -3.77 9.51
N ILE A 42 -0.44 -2.75 9.75
CA ILE A 42 0.58 -2.74 10.80
C ILE A 42 0.56 -1.42 11.56
N VAL A 43 1.04 -1.46 12.81
CA VAL A 43 1.23 -0.26 13.63
C VAL A 43 2.69 0.20 13.51
N ILE A 44 2.89 1.46 13.15
CA ILE A 44 4.20 2.13 13.15
C ILE A 44 4.10 3.33 14.09
N ASN A 45 5.00 3.41 15.07
CA ASN A 45 5.09 4.53 16.01
C ASN A 45 3.77 4.84 16.75
N GLY A 46 2.98 3.80 17.04
CA GLY A 46 1.69 3.91 17.73
C GLY A 46 0.47 4.19 16.83
N SER A 47 0.66 4.37 15.53
CA SER A 47 -0.44 4.62 14.57
C SER A 47 -0.55 3.49 13.55
N ASN A 48 -1.78 3.11 13.18
CA ASN A 48 -2.00 2.14 12.10
C ASN A 48 -1.66 2.78 10.75
N VAL A 49 -0.92 2.07 9.91
CA VAL A 49 -0.48 2.58 8.60
C VAL A 49 -1.66 2.87 7.66
N CYS A 50 -2.72 2.06 7.70
CA CYS A 50 -3.94 2.34 6.94
C CYS A 50 -4.58 3.66 7.36
N GLU A 51 -4.65 3.95 8.67
CA GLU A 51 -5.16 5.23 9.17
C GLU A 51 -4.31 6.41 8.71
N ILE A 52 -2.97 6.29 8.74
CA ILE A 52 -2.06 7.33 8.24
C ILE A 52 -2.34 7.63 6.77
N VAL A 53 -2.50 6.57 5.95
CA VAL A 53 -2.78 6.72 4.50
C VAL A 53 -4.15 7.37 4.28
N ILE A 54 -5.20 6.90 4.97
CA ILE A 54 -6.55 7.45 4.88
C ILE A 54 -6.55 8.93 5.26
N ASN A 55 -5.97 9.29 6.40
CA ASN A 55 -5.88 10.68 6.85
C ASN A 55 -5.09 11.56 5.87
N LYS A 56 -4.01 11.04 5.28
CA LYS A 56 -3.25 11.76 4.26
C LYS A 56 -4.09 12.03 3.01
N VAL A 57 -4.82 11.02 2.53
CA VAL A 57 -5.73 11.16 1.38
C VAL A 57 -6.83 12.17 1.69
N HIS A 58 -7.49 12.08 2.85
CA HIS A 58 -8.51 13.06 3.24
C HIS A 58 -7.96 14.48 3.32
N SER A 59 -6.78 14.69 3.93
CA SER A 59 -6.15 16.01 3.98
C SER A 59 -5.80 16.55 2.58
N MET A 60 -5.36 15.69 1.65
CA MET A 60 -5.09 16.09 0.27
C MET A 60 -6.37 16.42 -0.50
N LEU A 61 -7.42 15.62 -0.31
CA LEU A 61 -8.72 15.83 -0.97
C LEU A 61 -9.41 17.10 -0.48
N ALA A 62 -9.31 17.41 0.83
CA ALA A 62 -9.88 18.64 1.39
C ALA A 62 -9.25 19.91 0.80
N GLN A 63 -7.96 19.85 0.44
CA GLN A 63 -7.25 20.95 -0.22
C GLN A 63 -7.55 21.07 -1.72
N TYR A 64 -8.21 20.08 -2.32
CA TYR A 64 -8.63 20.10 -3.72
C TYR A 64 -10.01 20.75 -3.93
N THR A 65 -10.69 21.12 -2.85
CA THR A 65 -12.03 21.73 -2.85
C THR A 65 -12.04 23.23 -2.51
N GLU A 66 -10.88 23.90 -2.46
CA GLU A 66 -10.76 25.36 -2.25
C GLU A 66 -10.40 26.11 -3.55
#